data_AF-U1GJJ1-F1
#
_entry.id   AF-U1GJJ1-F1
#
_cell.length_a   1.000
_cell.length_b   1.000
_cell.length_c   1.000
_cell.angle_alpha   90.00
_cell.angle_beta   90.00
_cell.angle_gamma   90.00
#
_symmetry.space_group_name_H-M   'P 1'
#
loop_
_entity.id
_entity.type
_entity.pdbx_description
1 polymer ?
#
loop_
_entity_poly.entity_id
_entity_poly.type
_entity_poly.pdbx_seq_one_letter_code
_entity_poly.pdbx_strand_id
1 'polypeptide(L)'
;MGLKHFDPQRFHGCEGMEHQYPRFKFVGLALFFILMTSQAWRHLPCTPENIEYSHTGLPYPKLDIFAQSLLDTWTLVDLDHLVDGMNLTLEWGEANLNLDGTIDAEWR
;
A
#
# COMPACT_ATOMS: atom_id res chain seq x y z
N MET A 1 11.38 -17.84 12.27
CA MET A 1 12.44 -16.94 11.76
C MET A 1 11.99 -15.53 12.09
N GLY A 2 12.61 -14.86 13.07
CA GLY A 2 12.09 -13.61 13.62
C GLY A 2 12.34 -12.42 12.71
N LEU A 3 11.32 -11.59 12.47
CA LEU A 3 11.46 -10.30 11.80
C LEU A 3 12.33 -9.39 12.66
N LYS A 4 13.45 -8.90 12.09
CA LYS A 4 14.31 -7.94 12.78
C LYS A 4 13.64 -6.57 12.75
N HIS A 5 13.55 -5.93 13.91
CA HIS A 5 13.04 -4.58 14.09
C HIS A 5 13.88 -3.57 13.28
N PHE A 6 13.21 -2.61 12.64
CA PHE A 6 13.85 -1.59 11.81
C PHE A 6 14.45 -0.50 12.71
N ASP A 7 15.77 -0.33 12.63
CA ASP A 7 16.51 0.69 13.40
C ASP A 7 17.10 1.75 12.43
N PRO A 8 16.56 2.97 12.42
CA PRO A 8 17.00 4.03 11.52
C PRO A 8 18.33 4.67 11.92
N GLN A 9 18.93 4.36 13.07
CA GLN A 9 20.23 4.94 13.45
C GLN A 9 21.40 4.28 12.69
N ARG A 10 21.16 3.19 11.96
CA ARG A 10 22.18 2.52 11.13
C ARG A 10 22.50 3.24 9.81
N PHE A 11 21.80 4.33 9.48
CA PHE A 11 22.00 5.07 8.21
C PHE A 11 23.20 6.04 8.22
N HIS A 12 24.02 6.08 9.27
CA HIS A 12 25.17 7.00 9.36
C HIS A 12 26.45 6.53 8.64
N GLY A 13 26.43 5.38 7.97
CA GLY A 13 27.53 4.90 7.12
C GLY A 13 27.10 4.90 5.65
N CYS A 14 27.79 5.67 4.82
CA CYS A 14 27.60 5.68 3.37
C CYS A 14 28.15 4.38 2.75
N GLU A 15 27.49 3.24 3.00
CA GLU A 15 27.73 1.98 2.32
C GLU A 15 26.37 1.37 1.97
N GLY A 16 26.06 1.32 0.67
CA GLY A 16 24.74 0.95 0.17
C GLY A 16 24.25 -0.39 0.72
N MET A 17 22.99 -0.42 1.16
CA MET A 17 22.33 -1.61 1.70
C MET A 17 21.93 -2.64 0.62
N GLU A 18 22.59 -2.59 -0.53
CA GLU A 18 22.46 -3.46 -1.71
C GLU A 18 22.42 -4.96 -1.34
N HIS A 19 23.21 -5.34 -0.34
CA HIS A 19 23.37 -6.71 0.13
C HIS A 19 22.26 -7.19 1.08
N GLN A 20 21.52 -6.28 1.71
CA GLN A 20 20.46 -6.62 2.68
C GLN A 20 19.10 -6.82 2.00
N TYR A 21 18.92 -6.32 0.78
CA TYR A 21 17.70 -6.45 0.01
C TYR A 21 17.97 -7.10 -1.36
N PRO A 22 18.17 -8.43 -1.42
CA PRO A 22 18.40 -9.13 -2.68
C PRO A 22 17.21 -9.06 -3.67
N ARG A 23 16.08 -8.47 -3.25
CA ARG A 23 14.83 -8.38 -4.00
C ARG A 23 14.92 -7.55 -5.30
N PHE A 24 15.98 -6.75 -5.48
CA PHE A 24 16.17 -5.91 -6.67
C PHE A 24 17.39 -6.25 -7.52
N LYS A 25 17.93 -7.49 -7.41
CA LYS A 25 19.04 -7.94 -8.26
C LYS A 25 18.52 -8.41 -9.62
N PHE A 26 18.32 -7.48 -10.54
CA PHE A 26 17.96 -7.79 -11.93
C PHE A 26 19.15 -7.51 -12.86
N VAL A 27 19.42 -8.42 -13.80
CA VAL A 27 20.46 -8.26 -14.84
C VAL A 27 19.77 -8.00 -16.17
N GLY A 28 20.12 -6.91 -16.86
CA GLY A 28 19.58 -6.57 -18.18
C GLY A 28 18.19 -5.89 -18.19
N LEU A 29 17.69 -5.46 -17.03
CA LEU A 29 16.42 -4.72 -16.88
C LEU A 29 16.68 -3.31 -16.38
N ALA A 30 16.07 -2.32 -17.04
CA ALA A 30 16.00 -0.95 -16.53
C ALA A 30 14.80 -0.83 -15.58
N LEU A 31 15.06 -0.61 -14.30
CA LEU A 31 14.03 -0.33 -13.30
C LEU A 31 13.91 1.18 -13.10
N PHE A 32 12.67 1.65 -12.99
CA PHE A 32 12.36 3.03 -12.63
C PHE A 32 11.50 3.01 -11.38
N PHE A 33 11.89 3.80 -10.39
CA PHE A 33 11.08 4.04 -9.20
C PHE A 33 10.43 5.41 -9.34
N ILE A 34 9.11 5.46 -9.31
CA ILE A 34 8.38 6.73 -9.23
C ILE A 34 8.25 7.06 -7.75
N LEU A 35 9.00 8.06 -7.31
CA LEU A 35 8.86 8.61 -5.97
C LEU A 35 7.71 9.62 -6.00
N MET A 36 6.61 9.28 -5.35
CA MET A 36 5.46 10.17 -5.19
C MET A 36 5.49 10.82 -3.80
N THR A 37 4.92 12.01 -3.67
CA THR A 37 4.77 12.65 -2.37
C THR A 37 3.80 11.84 -1.52
N SER A 38 4.02 11.81 -0.20
CA SER A 38 3.13 11.13 0.74
C SER A 38 1.70 11.66 0.69
N GLN A 39 1.50 12.89 0.20
CA GLN A 39 0.19 13.50 0.01
C GLN A 39 -0.67 12.72 -1.01
N ALA A 40 -0.07 12.22 -2.08
CA ALA A 40 -0.80 11.41 -3.07
C ALA A 40 -1.26 10.05 -2.52
N TRP A 41 -0.70 9.62 -1.38
CA TRP A 41 -1.00 8.35 -0.71
C TRP A 41 -1.56 8.57 0.70
N ARG A 42 -2.09 9.77 1.01
CA ARG A 42 -2.63 10.12 2.33
C ARG A 42 -3.69 9.12 2.81
N HIS A 43 -4.46 8.57 1.88
CA HIS A 43 -5.55 7.64 2.15
C HIS A 43 -5.08 6.18 2.26
N LEU A 44 -3.80 5.91 2.03
CA LEU A 44 -3.21 4.57 2.17
C LEU A 44 -2.04 4.61 3.19
N PRO A 45 -2.33 4.69 4.49
CA PRO A 45 -1.31 4.79 5.52
C PRO A 45 -0.43 3.53 5.55
N CYS A 46 0.82 3.69 5.12
CA CYS A 46 1.85 2.65 5.08
C CYS A 46 2.40 2.31 6.47
N THR A 47 1.56 1.79 7.37
CA THR A 47 1.98 1.23 8.66
C THR A 47 2.02 -0.30 8.60
N PRO A 48 2.86 -0.97 9.41
CA PRO A 48 2.95 -2.43 9.42
C PRO A 48 1.61 -3.14 9.63
N GLU A 49 0.69 -2.52 10.37
CA GLU A 49 -0.63 -3.08 10.70
C GLU A 49 -1.58 -3.10 9.51
N ASN A 50 -1.35 -2.24 8.52
CA ASN A 50 -2.16 -2.09 7.31
C ASN A 50 -1.62 -2.89 6.12
N ILE A 51 -0.48 -3.56 6.30
CA ILE A 51 0.21 -4.28 5.23
C ILE A 51 0.01 -5.77 5.42
N GLU A 52 -0.38 -6.44 4.33
CA GLU A 52 -0.30 -7.88 4.18
C GLU A 52 0.76 -8.26 3.15
N TYR A 53 1.18 -9.53 3.16
CA TYR A 53 2.26 -10.01 2.30
C TYR A 53 1.75 -11.15 1.41
N SER A 54 2.10 -11.09 0.12
CA SER A 54 1.88 -12.22 -0.77
C SER A 54 2.71 -13.44 -0.36
N HIS A 55 2.44 -14.58 -1.01
CA HIS A 55 3.25 -15.79 -0.86
C HIS A 55 4.73 -15.60 -1.21
N THR A 56 5.07 -14.59 -2.01
CA THR A 56 6.45 -14.22 -2.36
C THR A 56 7.03 -13.11 -1.48
N GLY A 57 6.28 -12.65 -0.47
CA GLY A 57 6.71 -11.61 0.46
C GLY A 57 6.65 -10.19 -0.11
N LEU A 58 5.83 -9.95 -1.12
CA LEU A 58 5.54 -8.61 -1.62
C LEU A 58 4.49 -7.95 -0.71
N PRO A 59 4.73 -6.72 -0.22
CA PRO A 59 3.78 -6.01 0.61
C PRO A 59 2.65 -5.43 -0.23
N TYR A 60 1.42 -5.56 0.28
CA TYR A 60 0.22 -4.94 -0.26
C TYR A 60 -0.58 -4.31 0.88
N PRO A 61 -1.36 -3.25 0.61
CA PRO A 61 -2.38 -2.85 1.57
C PRO A 61 -3.35 -4.00 1.79
N LYS A 62 -3.83 -4.17 3.03
CA LYS A 62 -5.00 -4.99 3.28
C LYS A 62 -6.19 -4.50 2.46
N LEU A 63 -7.07 -5.42 2.08
CA LEU A 63 -8.20 -5.13 1.20
C LEU A 63 -9.12 -4.01 1.71
N ASP A 64 -9.45 -4.02 3.00
CA ASP A 64 -10.28 -2.99 3.66
C ASP A 64 -9.62 -1.61 3.61
N ILE A 65 -8.30 -1.55 3.87
CA ILE A 65 -7.52 -0.31 3.79
C ILE A 65 -7.49 0.22 2.35
N PHE A 66 -7.27 -0.65 1.37
CA PHE A 66 -7.27 -0.24 -0.03
C PHE A 66 -8.65 0.23 -0.49
N ALA A 67 -9.71 -0.53 -0.19
CA ALA A 67 -11.08 -0.17 -0.53
C ALA A 67 -11.51 1.17 0.11
N GLN A 68 -11.18 1.39 1.39
CA GLN A 68 -11.44 2.68 2.05
C GLN A 68 -10.70 3.82 1.35
N SER A 69 -9.46 3.60 0.93
CA SER A 69 -8.69 4.63 0.23
C SER A 69 -9.32 5.07 -1.09
N LEU A 70 -9.92 4.12 -1.83
CA LEU A 70 -10.62 4.40 -3.08
C LEU A 70 -11.93 5.16 -2.84
N LEU A 71 -12.65 4.80 -1.76
CA LEU A 71 -13.85 5.52 -1.32
C LEU A 71 -13.53 6.96 -0.93
N ASP A 72 -12.52 7.15 -0.08
CA ASP A 72 -12.15 8.47 0.44
C ASP A 72 -11.67 9.42 -0.67
N THR A 73 -11.03 8.88 -1.72
CA THR A 73 -10.51 9.64 -2.88
C THR A 73 -11.52 9.78 -4.01
N TRP A 74 -12.71 9.20 -3.88
CA TRP A 74 -13.72 9.16 -4.94
C TRP A 74 -13.21 8.53 -6.25
N THR A 75 -12.33 7.52 -6.16
CA THR A 75 -11.77 6.83 -7.34
C THR A 75 -12.72 5.73 -7.80
N LEU A 76 -13.89 6.14 -8.32
CA LEU A 76 -15.01 5.22 -8.62
C LEU A 76 -14.67 4.13 -9.62
N VAL A 77 -13.86 4.43 -10.65
CA VAL A 77 -13.48 3.44 -11.68
C VAL A 77 -12.68 2.29 -11.07
N ASP A 78 -11.72 2.60 -10.19
CA ASP A 78 -10.92 1.56 -9.54
C ASP A 78 -11.74 0.83 -8.46
N LEU A 79 -12.69 1.52 -7.83
CA LEU A 79 -13.62 0.91 -6.88
C LEU A 79 -14.54 -0.12 -7.57
N ASP A 80 -15.10 0.20 -8.74
CA ASP A 80 -15.90 -0.72 -9.55
C ASP A 80 -15.08 -1.97 -9.92
N HIS A 81 -13.85 -1.78 -10.42
CA HIS A 81 -12.94 -2.88 -10.74
C HIS A 81 -12.60 -3.73 -9.50
N LEU A 82 -12.44 -3.12 -8.33
CA LEU A 82 -12.16 -3.83 -7.10
C LEU A 82 -13.35 -4.68 -6.66
N VAL A 83 -14.56 -4.10 -6.67
CA VAL A 83 -15.80 -4.80 -6.29
C VAL A 83 -16.05 -6.00 -7.19
N ASP A 84 -15.94 -5.82 -8.51
CA ASP A 84 -16.12 -6.89 -9.49
C ASP A 84 -15.00 -7.94 -9.41
N GLY A 85 -13.75 -7.51 -9.32
CA GLY A 85 -12.58 -8.38 -9.33
C GLY A 85 -12.47 -9.26 -8.08
N MET A 86 -12.91 -8.74 -6.94
CA MET A 86 -12.87 -9.43 -5.64
C MET A 86 -14.22 -10.05 -5.26
N ASN A 87 -15.27 -9.82 -6.05
CA ASN A 87 -16.64 -10.25 -5.79
C ASN A 87 -17.13 -9.82 -4.39
N LEU A 88 -16.96 -8.54 -4.08
CA LEU A 88 -17.32 -7.97 -2.77
C LEU A 88 -18.83 -7.83 -2.65
N THR A 89 -19.37 -8.16 -1.48
CA THR A 89 -20.79 -7.98 -1.19
C THR A 89 -21.03 -6.69 -0.40
N LEU A 90 -22.29 -6.25 -0.37
CA LEU A 90 -22.70 -5.09 0.42
C LEU A 90 -22.40 -5.31 1.91
N GLU A 91 -22.69 -6.50 2.44
CA GLU A 91 -22.46 -6.84 3.85
C GLU A 91 -20.98 -6.79 4.22
N TRP A 92 -20.09 -7.16 3.28
CA TRP A 92 -18.66 -6.99 3.48
C TRP A 92 -18.31 -5.51 3.60
N GLY A 93 -18.87 -4.66 2.72
CA GLY A 93 -18.66 -3.21 2.78
C GLY A 93 -19.11 -2.62 4.12
N GLU A 94 -20.31 -2.95 4.57
CA GLU A 94 -20.87 -2.46 5.85
C GLU A 94 -20.04 -2.91 7.07
N ALA A 95 -19.44 -4.10 7.02
CA ALA A 95 -18.66 -4.64 8.13
C ALA A 95 -17.21 -4.14 8.17
N ASN A 96 -16.64 -3.71 7.03
CA ASN A 96 -15.20 -3.43 6.92
C ASN A 96 -14.86 -1.97 6.56
N LEU A 97 -15.82 -1.20 6.05
CA LEU A 97 -15.59 0.17 5.60
C LEU A 97 -16.25 1.19 6.53
N ASN A 98 -15.61 2.34 6.66
CA ASN A 98 -16.19 3.50 7.33
C ASN A 98 -17.06 4.30 6.35
N LEU A 99 -18.36 4.02 6.36
CA LEU A 99 -19.34 4.64 5.47
C LEU A 99 -19.90 5.97 6.00
N ASP A 100 -19.66 6.27 7.28
CA ASP A 100 -20.06 7.53 7.92
C ASP A 100 -18.99 8.64 7.77
N GLY A 101 -17.88 8.32 7.08
CA GLY A 101 -16.77 9.23 6.83
C GLY A 101 -17.09 10.35 5.84
N THR A 102 -16.22 11.36 5.81
CA THR A 102 -16.25 12.41 4.79
C THR A 102 -15.33 12.04 3.63
N ILE A 103 -15.81 12.20 2.41
CA ILE A 103 -15.04 11.99 1.18
C ILE A 103 -14.18 13.23 0.93
N ASP A 104 -12.87 13.04 0.67
CA ASP A 104 -11.95 14.10 0.28
C ASP A 104 -12.07 14.33 -1.24
N ALA A 105 -13.23 14.85 -1.65
CA ALA A 105 -13.52 15.11 -3.06
C ALA A 105 -12.82 16.38 -3.59
N GLU A 106 -11.88 16.97 -2.84
CA GLU A 106 -11.07 18.10 -3.31
C GLU A 106 -10.02 17.62 -4.33
N TRP A 107 -10.47 17.31 -5.54
CA TRP A 107 -9.62 17.37 -6.72
C TRP A 107 -9.35 18.86 -7.03
N ARG A 108 -8.14 19.33 -6.71
CA ARG A 108 -7.55 20.53 -7.30
C ARG A 108 -6.19 20.23 -7.91
#